data_AF-A0AAD2CTV4-F1
#
_entry.id   AF-A0AAD2CTV4-F1
#
_cell.length_a   1.000
_cell.length_b   1.000
_cell.length_c   1.000
_cell.angle_alpha   90.00
_cell.angle_beta   90.00
_cell.angle_gamma   90.00
#
_symmetry.space_group_name_H-M   'P 1'
#
loop_
_entity.id
_entity.type
_entity.pdbx_description
1 polymer ?
#
loop_
_entity_poly.entity_id
_entity_poly.type
_entity_poly.pdbx_seq_one_letter_code
_entity_poly.pdbx_strand_id
1 'polypeptide(L)'
;MTVPQPVMTVTTVRKMMTPESKLPRTTQLDESIKEIQQEVQQEVQELQNLTQNRNQQQINDDMDRAYGERGHGRNLRPRKYPTTHGDHQVLIQVPHRDEPVPEYTEMVTLFHHEVAFLTEQMSAKKGLKVFGESGAEAIVAEMHQIHYRNVLSPKYRSQLTPEQRRNALRYLMFLKEKTCGKVKARGCADGRRQCLYKTKEETSAPTVRTESFVITCAIDAKEGRKVMTIGIPGAFMQADTDEVIHVKFKGEIAELLTKVDPALYTKYVAYEGKKPVIYAQLNKNLYGTLQGALCWWKNLSGFLVDELEYEANPYDSCVVNKMINGKQIPIGQI
;
A
#
# COMPACT_ATOMS: atom_id res chain seq x y z
N MET A 1 -52.52 -8.42 -28.24
CA MET A 1 -51.34 -8.00 -29.04
C MET A 1 -50.21 -7.67 -28.08
N THR A 2 -49.36 -8.66 -27.84
CA THR A 2 -48.19 -8.61 -26.95
C THR A 2 -46.97 -8.17 -27.75
N VAL A 3 -46.35 -7.06 -27.34
CA VAL A 3 -45.07 -6.59 -27.88
C VAL A 3 -43.94 -7.30 -27.12
N PRO A 4 -42.94 -7.90 -27.79
CA PRO A 4 -41.89 -8.66 -27.13
C PRO A 4 -40.87 -7.73 -26.46
N GLN A 5 -40.41 -8.10 -25.26
CA GLN A 5 -39.26 -7.47 -24.63
C GLN A 5 -37.95 -7.91 -25.30
N PRO A 6 -36.94 -7.03 -25.42
CA PRO A 6 -35.61 -7.45 -25.84
C PRO A 6 -34.95 -8.25 -24.72
N VAL A 7 -34.75 -9.55 -24.96
CA VAL A 7 -33.85 -10.39 -24.17
C VAL A 7 -32.42 -10.01 -24.57
N MET A 8 -31.74 -9.22 -23.74
CA MET A 8 -30.28 -9.14 -23.81
C MET A 8 -29.70 -10.42 -23.20
N THR A 9 -29.43 -11.38 -24.06
CA THR A 9 -28.60 -12.55 -23.76
C THR A 9 -27.17 -12.05 -23.52
N VAL A 10 -26.75 -11.97 -22.25
CA VAL A 10 -25.32 -11.85 -21.93
C VAL A 10 -24.72 -13.24 -22.13
N THR A 11 -24.27 -13.50 -23.35
CA THR A 11 -23.35 -14.60 -23.62
C THR A 11 -22.13 -14.39 -22.76
N THR A 12 -22.01 -15.17 -21.69
CA THR A 12 -20.76 -15.28 -20.96
C THR A 12 -19.79 -15.96 -21.91
N VAL A 13 -18.97 -15.17 -22.61
CA VAL A 13 -17.74 -15.69 -23.21
C VAL A 13 -16.86 -16.06 -22.03
N ARG A 14 -17.04 -17.29 -21.55
CA ARG A 14 -16.12 -17.98 -20.67
C ARG A 14 -14.87 -18.18 -21.50
N LYS A 15 -13.99 -17.16 -21.53
CA LYS A 15 -12.65 -17.30 -22.08
C LYS A 15 -11.99 -18.34 -21.19
N MET A 16 -11.92 -19.57 -21.68
CA MET A 16 -11.13 -20.63 -21.05
C MET A 16 -9.74 -20.05 -20.84
N MET A 17 -9.33 -19.93 -19.59
CA MET A 17 -7.96 -19.55 -19.25
C MET A 17 -7.05 -20.65 -19.81
N THR A 18 -6.38 -20.35 -20.92
CA THR A 18 -5.19 -21.10 -21.33
C THR A 18 -4.08 -20.84 -20.30
N PRO A 19 -3.20 -21.83 -20.03
CA PRO A 19 -2.14 -21.70 -19.05
C PRO A 19 -1.21 -20.52 -19.41
N GLU A 20 -0.78 -19.82 -18.37
CA GLU A 20 0.15 -18.68 -18.40
C GLU A 20 1.33 -18.91 -19.35
N SER A 21 1.53 -17.99 -20.29
CA SER A 21 2.79 -17.85 -21.03
C SER A 21 3.86 -17.32 -20.07
N LYS A 22 4.61 -18.22 -19.43
CA LYS A 22 5.84 -17.87 -18.72
C LYS A 22 6.82 -17.23 -19.71
N LEU A 23 7.20 -15.97 -19.49
CA LEU A 23 8.33 -15.38 -20.21
C LEU A 23 9.63 -16.10 -19.82
N PRO A 24 10.58 -16.30 -20.75
CA PRO A 24 11.78 -17.08 -20.50
C PRO A 24 12.73 -16.36 -19.53
N ARG A 25 13.08 -17.03 -18.42
CA ARG A 25 14.20 -16.64 -17.54
C ARG A 25 15.50 -16.73 -18.31
N THR A 26 16.34 -15.70 -18.22
CA THR A 26 17.72 -15.75 -18.69
C THR A 26 18.60 -16.36 -17.60
N THR A 27 19.48 -17.29 -17.98
CA THR A 27 20.38 -18.05 -17.08
C THR A 27 21.28 -17.17 -16.20
N GLN A 28 21.56 -15.94 -16.62
CA GLN A 28 22.32 -14.96 -15.83
C GLN A 28 21.55 -14.47 -14.58
N LEU A 29 20.21 -14.45 -14.62
CA LEU A 29 19.40 -14.07 -13.45
C LEU A 29 19.48 -15.15 -12.36
N ASP A 30 19.51 -16.43 -12.74
CA ASP A 30 19.50 -17.55 -11.81
C ASP A 30 20.86 -17.72 -11.08
N GLU A 31 21.98 -17.39 -11.73
CA GLU A 31 23.31 -17.44 -11.11
C GLU A 31 23.52 -16.32 -10.07
N SER A 32 23.12 -15.09 -10.39
CA SER A 32 23.20 -13.97 -9.43
C SER A 32 22.26 -14.15 -8.23
N ILE A 33 21.13 -14.83 -8.40
CA ILE A 33 20.23 -15.18 -7.29
C ILE A 33 20.93 -16.15 -6.33
N LYS A 34 21.72 -17.11 -6.84
CA LYS A 34 22.43 -18.10 -6.00
C LYS A 34 23.55 -17.48 -5.18
N GLU A 35 24.31 -16.55 -5.75
CA GLU A 35 25.40 -15.86 -5.03
C GLU A 35 24.85 -15.03 -3.86
N ILE A 36 23.76 -14.27 -4.10
CA ILE A 36 23.10 -13.48 -3.05
C ILE A 36 22.47 -14.38 -1.98
N GLN A 37 21.94 -15.55 -2.35
CA GLN A 37 21.39 -16.52 -1.39
C GLN A 37 22.48 -17.08 -0.46
N GLN A 38 23.69 -17.34 -0.96
CA GLN A 38 24.79 -17.88 -0.15
C GLN A 38 25.36 -16.86 0.85
N GLU A 39 25.57 -15.62 0.43
CA GLU A 39 26.05 -14.56 1.34
C GLU A 39 25.05 -14.27 2.47
N VAL A 40 23.75 -14.28 2.14
CA VAL A 40 22.68 -14.03 3.12
C VAL A 40 22.52 -15.18 4.12
N GLN A 41 22.77 -16.42 3.72
CA GLN A 41 22.73 -17.56 4.65
C GLN A 41 23.86 -17.48 5.70
N GLN A 42 25.07 -17.07 5.31
CA GLN A 42 26.16 -16.88 6.26
C GLN A 42 25.85 -15.80 7.31
N GLU A 43 25.30 -14.64 6.91
CA GLU A 43 24.91 -13.58 7.86
C GLU A 43 23.76 -14.00 8.79
N VAL A 44 22.80 -14.81 8.32
CA VAL A 44 21.69 -15.32 9.14
C VAL A 44 22.21 -16.26 10.22
N GLN A 45 23.17 -17.13 9.88
CA GLN A 45 23.79 -18.05 10.82
C GLN A 45 24.51 -17.29 11.94
N GLU A 46 25.25 -16.23 11.60
CA GLU A 46 25.93 -15.37 12.58
C GLU A 46 24.96 -14.64 13.52
N LEU A 47 23.86 -14.11 12.99
CA LEU A 47 22.83 -13.42 13.78
C LEU A 47 22.02 -14.36 14.69
N GLN A 48 21.77 -15.60 14.25
CA GLN A 48 21.10 -16.61 15.07
C GLN A 48 21.98 -17.02 16.26
N ASN A 49 23.29 -17.17 16.04
CA ASN A 49 24.26 -17.45 17.11
C ASN A 49 24.37 -16.32 18.14
N LEU A 50 24.20 -15.05 17.74
CA LEU A 50 24.17 -13.88 18.64
C LEU A 50 22.91 -13.78 19.51
N THR A 51 21.81 -14.42 19.09
CA THR A 51 20.49 -14.28 19.72
C THR A 51 20.22 -15.40 20.74
N GLN A 52 20.85 -16.57 20.59
CA GLN A 52 20.53 -17.76 21.39
C GLN A 52 21.11 -17.80 22.81
N ASN A 53 22.00 -16.89 23.20
CA ASN A 53 22.61 -16.87 24.54
C ASN A 53 22.44 -15.51 25.23
N ARG A 54 21.29 -15.25 25.89
CA ARG A 54 21.17 -14.08 26.79
C ARG A 54 20.34 -14.39 28.04
N ASN A 55 20.97 -14.23 29.20
CA ASN A 55 20.32 -14.38 30.51
C ASN A 55 19.73 -13.04 31.00
N GLN A 56 18.84 -13.08 31.99
CA GLN A 56 18.19 -11.90 32.58
C GLN A 56 19.19 -10.90 33.20
N GLN A 57 20.38 -11.36 33.56
CA GLN A 57 21.44 -10.56 34.17
C GLN A 57 22.05 -9.60 33.15
N GLN A 58 22.30 -10.08 31.93
CA GLN A 58 22.81 -9.28 30.81
C GLN A 58 21.84 -8.15 30.41
N ILE A 59 20.53 -8.39 30.50
CA ILE A 59 19.50 -7.38 30.21
C ILE A 59 19.53 -6.25 31.25
N ASN A 60 19.77 -6.59 32.52
CA ASN A 60 19.89 -5.59 33.57
C ASN A 60 21.13 -4.73 33.37
N ASP A 61 22.28 -5.35 33.10
CA ASP A 61 23.57 -4.65 32.88
C ASP A 61 23.51 -3.68 31.69
N ASP A 62 22.91 -4.11 30.57
CA ASP A 62 22.74 -3.25 29.38
C ASP A 62 21.85 -2.04 29.68
N MET A 63 20.76 -2.27 30.40
CA MET A 63 19.80 -1.22 30.72
C MET A 63 20.28 -0.29 31.84
N ASP A 64 21.11 -0.77 32.76
CA ASP A 64 21.78 0.07 33.76
C ASP A 64 22.86 0.94 33.10
N ARG A 65 23.58 0.42 32.09
CA ARG A 65 24.50 1.23 31.28
C ARG A 65 23.78 2.33 30.49
N ALA A 66 22.60 2.06 29.95
CA ALA A 66 21.86 3.01 29.13
C ALA A 66 21.04 4.03 29.95
N TYR A 67 20.51 3.62 31.11
CA TYR A 67 19.52 4.42 31.86
C TYR A 67 19.82 4.58 33.36
N GLY A 68 20.95 4.05 33.86
CA GLY A 68 21.35 4.08 35.27
C GLY A 68 20.76 2.94 36.11
N GLU A 69 21.43 2.64 37.22
CA GLU A 69 21.05 1.60 38.19
C GLU A 69 19.72 1.92 38.90
N ARG A 70 18.96 0.87 39.30
CA ARG A 70 17.72 1.04 40.07
C ARG A 70 17.98 1.08 41.57
N GLY A 71 17.45 2.07 42.26
CA GLY A 71 17.42 2.10 43.73
C GLY A 71 16.51 1.02 44.32
N HIS A 72 17.01 0.27 45.31
CA HIS A 72 16.38 -0.91 45.93
C HIS A 72 15.12 -0.65 46.80
N GLY A 73 14.52 0.54 46.74
CA GLY A 73 13.44 0.94 47.65
C GLY A 73 12.01 0.59 47.20
N ARG A 74 11.81 0.11 45.96
CA ARG A 74 10.46 -0.26 45.44
C ARG A 74 10.53 -1.50 44.57
N ASN A 75 9.53 -2.39 44.72
CA ASN A 75 9.35 -3.59 43.89
C ASN A 75 8.96 -3.22 42.45
N LEU A 76 9.93 -2.77 41.67
CA LEU A 76 9.75 -2.46 40.27
C LEU A 76 9.73 -3.74 39.43
N ARG A 77 8.86 -3.76 38.41
CA ARG A 77 8.75 -4.87 37.45
C ARG A 77 10.13 -5.16 36.79
N PRO A 78 10.49 -6.43 36.55
CA PRO A 78 11.74 -6.78 35.85
C PRO A 78 11.91 -6.05 34.53
N ARG A 79 13.13 -5.60 34.22
CA ARG A 79 13.45 -4.94 32.94
C ARG A 79 13.26 -5.94 31.79
N LYS A 80 12.65 -5.47 30.71
CA LYS A 80 12.46 -6.20 29.45
C LYS A 80 12.83 -5.26 28.30
N TYR A 81 13.38 -5.77 27.20
CA TYR A 81 13.48 -4.99 25.97
C TYR A 81 12.09 -4.60 25.48
N PRO A 82 11.95 -3.49 24.72
CA PRO A 82 10.68 -3.12 24.11
C PRO A 82 10.17 -4.29 23.26
N THR A 83 9.02 -4.87 23.64
CA THR A 83 8.36 -5.88 22.82
C THR A 83 7.76 -5.19 21.60
N THR A 84 8.08 -5.68 20.40
CA THR A 84 7.43 -5.27 19.14
C THR A 84 5.97 -5.71 19.03
N HIS A 85 5.42 -6.31 20.08
CA HIS A 85 4.01 -6.61 20.22
C HIS A 85 3.48 -5.84 21.43
N GLY A 86 2.83 -4.71 21.16
CA GLY A 86 1.90 -4.11 22.10
C GLY A 86 0.64 -4.95 22.10
N ASP A 87 0.18 -5.37 23.28
CA ASP A 87 -1.15 -5.94 23.47
C ASP A 87 -2.18 -4.85 23.16
N HIS A 88 -2.57 -4.75 21.90
CA HIS A 88 -3.72 -3.95 21.50
C HIS A 88 -4.97 -4.69 21.94
N GLN A 89 -5.64 -4.21 22.99
CA GLN A 89 -7.01 -4.63 23.29
C GLN A 89 -7.91 -4.08 22.17
N VAL A 90 -8.36 -4.97 21.28
CA VAL A 90 -9.35 -4.67 20.25
C VAL A 90 -10.71 -5.06 20.83
N LEU A 91 -11.58 -4.07 21.08
CA LEU A 91 -12.99 -4.33 21.36
C LEU A 91 -13.68 -4.66 20.03
N ILE A 92 -14.09 -5.92 19.86
CA ILE A 92 -14.90 -6.36 18.73
C ILE A 92 -16.36 -6.42 19.21
N GLN A 93 -17.23 -5.60 18.61
CA GLN A 93 -18.67 -5.83 18.73
C GLN A 93 -19.02 -7.06 17.90
N VAL A 94 -19.31 -8.18 18.57
CA VAL A 94 -19.84 -9.37 17.91
C VAL A 94 -21.31 -9.09 17.58
N PRO A 95 -21.75 -9.16 16.32
CA PRO A 95 -23.16 -9.01 15.98
C PRO A 95 -23.97 -10.09 16.71
N HIS A 96 -25.13 -9.71 17.23
CA HIS A 96 -26.04 -10.64 17.89
C HIS A 96 -26.45 -11.72 16.86
N ARG A 97 -25.93 -12.94 17.01
CA ARG A 97 -26.35 -14.11 16.23
C ARG A 97 -27.47 -14.83 16.98
N ASP A 98 -28.39 -15.44 16.22
CA ASP A 98 -29.43 -16.35 16.72
C ASP A 98 -28.86 -17.74 17.11
N GLU A 99 -27.59 -18.02 16.77
CA GLU A 99 -26.88 -19.24 17.11
C GLU A 99 -26.15 -19.12 18.46
N PRO A 100 -25.98 -20.22 19.22
CA PRO A 100 -25.29 -20.21 20.50
C PRO A 100 -23.85 -19.68 20.33
N VAL A 101 -23.41 -18.88 21.30
CA VAL A 101 -22.04 -18.34 21.34
C VAL A 101 -21.06 -19.52 21.30
N PRO A 102 -20.10 -19.56 20.36
CA PRO A 102 -19.09 -20.63 20.31
C PRO A 102 -18.37 -20.72 21.66
N GLU A 103 -17.95 -21.92 22.03
CA GLU A 103 -17.22 -22.12 23.28
C GLU A 103 -15.99 -21.19 23.34
N TYR A 104 -15.59 -20.72 24.51
CA TYR A 104 -14.48 -19.74 24.66
C TYR A 104 -13.21 -20.20 23.92
N THR A 105 -12.95 -21.51 23.93
CA THR A 105 -11.84 -22.14 23.21
C THR A 105 -11.95 -21.97 21.69
N GLU A 106 -13.14 -22.14 21.10
CA GLU A 106 -13.37 -21.92 19.66
C GLU A 106 -13.28 -20.44 19.29
N MET A 107 -13.80 -19.53 20.13
CA MET A 107 -13.62 -18.08 19.93
C MET A 107 -12.14 -17.68 19.99
N VAL A 108 -11.38 -18.23 20.93
CA VAL A 108 -9.94 -17.99 21.07
C VAL A 108 -9.19 -18.57 19.87
N THR A 109 -9.60 -19.74 19.36
CA THR A 109 -8.97 -20.37 18.18
C THR A 109 -9.28 -19.57 16.92
N LEU A 110 -10.51 -19.12 16.72
CA LEU A 110 -10.91 -18.21 15.65
C LEU A 110 -10.18 -16.86 15.75
N PHE A 111 -10.09 -16.29 16.95
CA PHE A 111 -9.35 -15.06 17.21
C PHE A 111 -7.85 -15.23 16.91
N HIS A 112 -7.22 -16.33 17.32
CA HIS A 112 -5.84 -16.63 16.93
C HIS A 112 -5.74 -16.86 15.42
N HIS A 113 -6.72 -17.49 14.77
CA HIS A 113 -6.70 -17.74 13.33
C HIS A 113 -7.01 -16.48 12.48
N GLU A 114 -7.64 -15.45 13.04
CA GLU A 114 -7.90 -14.18 12.36
C GLU A 114 -6.87 -13.10 12.71
N VAL A 115 -6.42 -13.04 13.97
CA VAL A 115 -5.48 -12.04 14.48
C VAL A 115 -4.02 -12.48 14.35
N ALA A 116 -3.70 -13.77 14.48
CA ALA A 116 -2.31 -14.24 14.31
C ALA A 116 -1.83 -14.27 12.85
N PHE A 117 -2.74 -14.22 11.87
CA PHE A 117 -2.39 -14.07 10.45
C PHE A 117 -2.22 -12.61 10.02
N LEU A 118 -2.11 -11.67 10.97
CA LEU A 118 -1.57 -10.35 10.70
C LEU A 118 -0.06 -10.47 10.44
N THR A 119 0.32 -10.99 9.27
CA THR A 119 1.73 -11.04 8.89
C THR A 119 2.32 -9.63 8.92
N GLU A 120 3.53 -9.52 9.45
CA GLU A 120 4.24 -8.25 9.59
C GLU A 120 4.36 -7.56 8.22
N GLN A 121 4.11 -6.25 8.18
CA GLN A 121 4.47 -5.45 7.02
C GLN A 121 5.97 -5.18 7.07
N MET A 122 6.70 -5.69 6.07
CA MET A 122 8.16 -5.66 6.04
C MET A 122 8.64 -4.65 5.01
N SER A 123 9.80 -4.02 5.23
CA SER A 123 10.45 -3.21 4.19
C SER A 123 10.82 -4.07 2.98
N ALA A 124 11.01 -3.48 1.81
CA ALA A 124 11.45 -4.18 0.60
C ALA A 124 12.62 -5.14 0.86
N LYS A 125 13.67 -4.66 1.55
CA LYS A 125 14.85 -5.46 1.89
C LYS A 125 14.51 -6.67 2.77
N LYS A 126 13.75 -6.48 3.85
CA LYS A 126 13.35 -7.58 4.75
C LYS A 126 12.39 -8.54 4.06
N GLY A 127 11.43 -8.02 3.31
CA GLY A 127 10.44 -8.82 2.58
C GLY A 127 11.07 -9.65 1.45
N LEU A 128 12.06 -9.13 0.74
CA LEU A 128 12.83 -9.90 -0.24
C LEU A 128 13.60 -11.05 0.42
N LYS A 129 14.14 -10.83 1.63
CA LYS A 129 14.83 -11.87 2.40
C LYS A 129 13.88 -12.98 2.86
N VAL A 130 12.65 -12.62 3.25
CA VAL A 130 11.66 -13.58 3.78
C VAL A 130 10.91 -14.30 2.68
N PHE A 131 10.44 -13.58 1.66
CA PHE A 131 9.57 -14.11 0.61
C PHE A 131 10.32 -14.51 -0.67
N GLY A 132 11.62 -14.21 -0.77
CA GLY A 132 12.45 -14.57 -1.92
C GLY A 132 11.85 -14.13 -3.25
N GLU A 133 11.67 -15.09 -4.15
CA GLU A 133 11.18 -14.89 -5.51
C GLU A 133 9.76 -14.29 -5.54
N SER A 134 8.82 -14.82 -4.75
CA SER A 134 7.45 -14.30 -4.65
C SER A 134 7.43 -12.84 -4.20
N GLY A 135 8.39 -12.44 -3.35
CA GLY A 135 8.59 -11.05 -2.96
C GLY A 135 9.06 -10.21 -4.14
N ALA A 136 10.07 -10.66 -4.88
CA ALA A 136 10.59 -9.96 -6.04
C ALA A 136 9.53 -9.78 -7.13
N GLU A 137 8.76 -10.81 -7.44
CA GLU A 137 7.64 -10.75 -8.40
C GLU A 137 6.59 -9.72 -7.98
N ALA A 138 6.23 -9.67 -6.68
CA ALA A 138 5.29 -8.69 -6.17
C ALA A 138 5.81 -7.25 -6.33
N ILE A 139 7.11 -7.01 -6.10
CA ILE A 139 7.73 -5.70 -6.33
C ILE A 139 7.71 -5.34 -7.82
N VAL A 140 8.13 -6.25 -8.69
CA VAL A 140 8.18 -6.02 -10.14
C VAL A 140 6.80 -5.71 -10.68
N ALA A 141 5.75 -6.40 -10.22
CA ALA A 141 4.37 -6.12 -10.59
C ALA A 141 3.95 -4.68 -10.22
N GLU A 142 4.28 -4.19 -9.02
CA GLU A 142 4.01 -2.81 -8.62
C GLU A 142 4.83 -1.80 -9.45
N MET A 143 6.10 -2.08 -9.75
CA MET A 143 6.93 -1.22 -10.60
C MET A 143 6.44 -1.16 -12.05
N HIS A 144 5.97 -2.30 -12.58
CA HIS A 144 5.34 -2.36 -13.88
C HIS A 144 4.06 -1.51 -13.93
N GLN A 145 3.26 -1.49 -12.87
CA GLN A 145 2.07 -0.62 -12.80
C GLN A 145 2.43 0.86 -12.91
N ILE A 146 3.48 1.30 -12.22
CA ILE A 146 3.96 2.68 -12.26
C ILE A 146 4.46 3.05 -13.66
N HIS A 147 5.22 2.16 -14.28
CA HIS A 147 5.73 2.35 -15.64
C HIS A 147 4.60 2.37 -16.68
N TYR A 148 3.73 1.36 -16.68
CA TYR A 148 2.63 1.19 -17.62
C TYR A 148 1.66 2.39 -17.61
N ARG A 149 1.40 2.99 -16.44
CA ARG A 149 0.51 4.15 -16.30
C ARG A 149 1.20 5.49 -16.58
N ASN A 150 2.47 5.46 -17.01
CA ASN A 150 3.31 6.61 -17.26
C ASN A 150 3.38 7.59 -16.07
N VAL A 151 3.43 7.05 -14.84
CA VAL A 151 3.37 7.85 -13.61
C VAL A 151 4.62 8.69 -13.42
N LEU A 152 5.76 8.26 -13.98
CA LEU A 152 7.05 8.90 -13.78
C LEU A 152 7.82 9.11 -15.09
N SER A 153 8.56 10.20 -15.12
CA SER A 153 9.51 10.55 -16.17
C SER A 153 10.93 10.54 -15.57
N PRO A 154 11.80 9.57 -15.90
CA PRO A 154 13.14 9.51 -15.34
C PRO A 154 13.97 10.74 -15.74
N LYS A 155 14.81 11.23 -14.81
CA LYS A 155 15.65 12.43 -14.99
C LYS A 155 17.10 12.11 -14.66
N TYR A 156 18.02 12.63 -15.45
CA TYR A 156 19.44 12.51 -15.12
C TYR A 156 19.75 13.32 -13.86
N ARG A 157 20.60 12.77 -12.99
CA ARG A 157 21.04 13.48 -11.78
C ARG A 157 21.68 14.84 -12.09
N SER A 158 22.34 14.97 -13.23
CA SER A 158 22.97 16.21 -13.71
C SER A 158 21.95 17.29 -14.11
N GLN A 159 20.73 16.90 -14.48
CA GLN A 159 19.67 17.83 -14.88
C GLN A 159 18.90 18.39 -13.68
N LEU A 160 19.11 17.85 -12.47
CA LEU A 160 18.42 18.28 -11.26
C LEU A 160 19.28 19.23 -10.45
N THR A 161 18.69 20.33 -9.97
CA THR A 161 19.37 21.26 -9.09
C THR A 161 19.74 20.58 -7.76
N PRO A 162 20.74 21.08 -7.02
CA PRO A 162 21.03 20.59 -5.67
C PRO A 162 19.81 20.62 -4.74
N GLU A 163 18.96 21.64 -4.88
CA GLU A 163 17.72 21.76 -4.13
C GLU A 163 16.68 20.72 -4.53
N GLN A 164 16.43 20.51 -5.82
CA GLN A 164 15.50 19.47 -6.30
C GLN A 164 15.94 18.07 -5.84
N ARG A 165 17.25 17.76 -5.90
CA ARG A 165 17.79 16.49 -5.40
C ARG A 165 17.65 16.35 -3.89
N ARG A 166 17.87 17.46 -3.17
CA ARG A 166 17.62 17.50 -1.73
C ARG A 166 16.15 17.27 -1.47
N ASN A 167 15.21 17.90 -2.15
CA ASN A 167 13.78 17.83 -1.87
C ASN A 167 13.07 16.61 -2.48
N ALA A 168 13.72 15.86 -3.35
CA ALA A 168 13.16 14.64 -3.94
C ALA A 168 12.65 13.66 -2.87
N LEU A 169 11.39 13.23 -3.02
CA LEU A 169 10.70 12.32 -2.11
C LEU A 169 11.31 10.93 -2.25
N ARG A 170 11.55 10.25 -1.13
CA ARG A 170 12.05 8.87 -1.18
C ARG A 170 10.90 7.95 -1.53
N TYR A 171 11.07 7.08 -2.52
CA TYR A 171 10.12 6.01 -2.73
C TYR A 171 10.44 4.84 -1.79
N LEU A 172 9.46 4.47 -0.97
CA LEU A 172 9.52 3.38 -0.03
C LEU A 172 8.64 2.25 -0.54
N MET A 173 9.03 1.01 -0.27
CA MET A 173 8.22 -0.13 -0.61
C MET A 173 8.20 -1.13 0.53
N PHE A 174 7.04 -1.74 0.72
CA PHE A 174 6.78 -2.70 1.77
C PHE A 174 6.12 -3.95 1.18
N LEU A 175 6.43 -5.11 1.76
CA LEU A 175 5.81 -6.38 1.41
C LEU A 175 5.04 -6.92 2.60
N LYS A 176 3.94 -7.58 2.31
CA LYS A 176 3.12 -8.30 3.28
C LYS A 176 2.49 -9.50 2.60
N GLU A 177 2.40 -10.61 3.32
CA GLU A 177 1.63 -11.77 2.89
C GLU A 177 0.15 -11.58 3.27
N LYS A 178 -0.75 -11.88 2.34
CA LYS A 178 -2.18 -11.86 2.63
C LYS A 178 -2.59 -13.14 3.35
N THR A 179 -3.74 -13.11 4.00
CA THR A 179 -4.39 -14.32 4.55
C THR A 179 -4.61 -15.40 3.50
N CYS A 180 -4.68 -15.04 2.21
CA CYS A 180 -4.74 -15.99 1.10
C CYS A 180 -3.38 -16.53 0.62
N GLY A 181 -2.28 -16.29 1.35
CA GLY A 181 -0.91 -16.72 1.00
C GLY A 181 -0.22 -15.87 -0.08
N LYS A 182 -0.96 -14.94 -0.73
CA LYS A 182 -0.38 -14.07 -1.77
C LYS A 182 0.49 -12.98 -1.15
N VAL A 183 1.76 -12.90 -1.56
CA VAL A 183 2.65 -11.78 -1.24
C VAL A 183 2.21 -10.54 -2.02
N LYS A 184 2.02 -9.43 -1.31
CA LYS A 184 1.63 -8.14 -1.88
C LYS A 184 2.69 -7.09 -1.54
N ALA A 185 3.20 -6.43 -2.57
CA ALA A 185 3.99 -5.22 -2.41
C ALA A 185 3.07 -3.98 -2.35
N ARG A 186 3.52 -2.94 -1.65
CA ARG A 186 2.91 -1.60 -1.64
C ARG A 186 4.02 -0.58 -1.60
N GLY A 187 4.05 0.33 -2.57
CA GLY A 187 4.99 1.43 -2.56
C GLY A 187 4.34 2.79 -2.31
N CYS A 188 5.09 3.68 -1.67
CA CYS A 188 4.66 5.03 -1.36
C CYS A 188 5.82 6.03 -1.50
N ALA A 189 5.50 7.26 -1.91
CA ALA A 189 6.40 8.38 -1.79
C ALA A 189 6.38 8.90 -0.34
N ASP A 190 7.55 9.17 0.24
CA ASP A 190 7.67 9.74 1.58
C ASP A 190 7.38 11.24 1.58
N GLY A 191 6.09 11.59 1.62
CA GLY A 191 5.59 12.97 1.60
C GLY A 191 5.80 13.75 2.89
N ARG A 192 6.39 13.17 3.95
CA ARG A 192 6.64 13.89 5.23
C ARG A 192 7.41 15.19 5.04
N ARG A 193 8.24 15.28 4.02
CA ARG A 193 9.01 16.48 3.69
C ARG A 193 8.16 17.58 3.09
N GLN A 194 7.08 17.23 2.40
CA GLN A 194 6.11 18.19 1.88
C GLN A 194 5.37 18.90 3.03
N CYS A 195 5.22 18.25 4.20
CA CYS A 195 4.59 18.87 5.37
C CYS A 195 5.35 20.10 5.90
N LEU A 196 6.62 20.29 5.50
CA LEU A 196 7.42 21.45 5.92
C LEU A 196 7.05 22.74 5.18
N TYR A 197 6.43 22.61 4.00
CA TYR A 197 6.18 23.74 3.10
C TYR A 197 4.77 23.74 2.48
N LYS A 198 3.92 22.75 2.80
CA LYS A 198 2.52 22.70 2.39
C LYS A 198 1.61 22.75 3.59
N THR A 199 0.50 23.46 3.45
CA THR A 199 -0.55 23.51 4.47
C THR A 199 -1.57 22.38 4.27
N LYS A 200 -2.41 22.16 5.29
CA LYS A 200 -3.47 21.14 5.19
C LYS A 200 -4.55 21.57 4.21
N GLU A 201 -4.84 22.86 4.17
CA GLU A 201 -5.86 23.47 3.32
C GLU A 201 -5.54 23.27 1.82
N GLU A 202 -4.25 23.27 1.47
CA GLU A 202 -3.77 23.06 0.10
C GLU A 202 -3.77 21.60 -0.35
N THR A 203 -3.80 20.64 0.59
CA THR A 203 -3.50 19.22 0.31
C THR A 203 -4.63 18.26 0.66
N SER A 204 -5.54 18.67 1.56
CA SER A 204 -6.60 17.80 2.05
C SER A 204 -7.68 17.60 0.98
N ALA A 205 -8.01 16.34 0.72
CA ALA A 205 -9.20 15.99 -0.04
C ALA A 205 -10.44 16.01 0.87
N PRO A 206 -11.61 16.41 0.36
CA PRO A 206 -12.84 16.19 1.10
C PRO A 206 -13.14 14.68 1.15
N THR A 207 -13.80 14.28 2.23
CA THR A 207 -14.30 12.91 2.44
C THR A 207 -15.80 12.99 2.66
N VAL A 208 -16.53 11.98 2.20
CA VAL A 208 -17.97 11.88 2.50
C VAL A 208 -18.21 11.97 4.00
N ARG A 209 -19.21 12.75 4.41
CA ARG A 209 -19.60 12.85 5.81
C ARG A 209 -20.22 11.53 6.26
N THR A 210 -19.92 11.12 7.48
CA THR A 210 -20.47 9.89 8.06
C THR A 210 -22.00 9.90 8.04
N GLU A 211 -22.62 11.05 8.31
CA GLU A 211 -24.06 11.25 8.28
C GLU A 211 -24.61 11.02 6.86
N SER A 212 -23.98 11.61 5.84
CA SER A 212 -24.36 11.41 4.43
C SER A 212 -24.28 9.94 4.03
N PHE A 213 -23.22 9.25 4.44
CA PHE A 213 -23.03 7.83 4.17
C PHE A 213 -24.12 6.98 4.83
N VAL A 214 -24.37 7.17 6.13
CA VAL A 214 -25.40 6.42 6.88
C VAL A 214 -26.80 6.67 6.34
N ILE A 215 -27.14 7.93 6.01
CA ILE A 215 -28.43 8.29 5.41
C ILE A 215 -28.60 7.60 4.05
N THR A 216 -27.56 7.61 3.20
CA THR A 216 -27.61 6.94 1.89
C THR A 216 -27.84 5.43 2.06
N CYS A 217 -27.11 4.79 2.98
CA CYS A 217 -27.33 3.37 3.28
C CYS A 217 -28.75 3.08 3.82
N ALA A 218 -29.30 3.96 4.66
CA ALA A 218 -30.66 3.79 5.20
C ALA A 218 -31.72 3.90 4.09
N ILE A 219 -31.57 4.85 3.17
CA ILE A 219 -32.42 5.01 1.98
C ILE A 219 -32.31 3.78 1.09
N ASP A 220 -31.08 3.33 0.80
CA ASP A 220 -30.82 2.16 -0.03
C ASP A 220 -31.49 0.90 0.54
N ALA A 221 -31.39 0.69 1.86
CA ALA A 221 -32.05 -0.42 2.54
C ALA A 221 -33.58 -0.29 2.55
N LYS A 222 -34.12 0.90 2.82
CA LYS A 222 -35.57 1.15 2.89
C LYS A 222 -36.25 0.98 1.53
N GLU A 223 -35.61 1.43 0.46
CA GLU A 223 -36.13 1.37 -0.90
C GLU A 223 -35.73 0.09 -1.65
N GLY A 224 -34.89 -0.76 -1.05
CA GLY A 224 -34.40 -1.99 -1.67
C GLY A 224 -33.52 -1.74 -2.90
N ARG A 225 -32.70 -0.68 -2.86
CA ARG A 225 -31.80 -0.30 -3.96
C ARG A 225 -30.66 -1.30 -4.11
N LYS A 226 -30.14 -1.43 -5.33
CA LYS A 226 -28.95 -2.22 -5.61
C LYS A 226 -27.71 -1.37 -5.34
N VAL A 227 -26.85 -1.83 -4.44
CA VAL A 227 -25.60 -1.16 -4.08
C VAL A 227 -24.41 -1.86 -4.74
N MET A 228 -23.50 -1.08 -5.31
CA MET A 228 -22.25 -1.58 -5.91
C MET A 228 -21.06 -0.82 -5.32
N THR A 229 -20.00 -1.55 -4.97
CA THR A 229 -18.73 -0.97 -4.52
C THR A 229 -17.66 -1.22 -5.57
N ILE A 230 -16.91 -0.18 -5.92
CA ILE A 230 -15.85 -0.25 -6.94
C ILE A 230 -14.53 0.16 -6.29
N GLY A 231 -13.60 -0.78 -6.17
CA GLY A 231 -12.22 -0.50 -5.81
C GLY A 231 -11.42 -0.14 -7.06
N ILE A 232 -10.89 1.09 -7.14
CA ILE A 232 -10.10 1.56 -8.29
C ILE A 232 -8.60 1.29 -8.02
N PRO A 233 -7.95 0.34 -8.73
CA PRO A 233 -6.55 0.04 -8.50
C PRO A 233 -5.66 1.19 -8.94
N GLY A 234 -4.78 1.62 -8.03
CA GLY A 234 -3.88 2.74 -8.29
C GLY A 234 -4.62 4.05 -8.56
N ALA A 235 -5.72 4.33 -7.83
CA ALA A 235 -6.54 5.52 -7.98
C ALA A 235 -5.72 6.81 -8.13
N PHE A 236 -4.75 7.07 -7.24
CA PHE A 236 -3.88 8.26 -7.33
C PHE A 236 -3.05 8.31 -8.63
N MET A 237 -2.67 7.16 -9.19
CA MET A 237 -1.93 7.06 -10.45
C MET A 237 -2.81 7.33 -11.68
N GLN A 238 -4.09 7.63 -11.52
CA GLN A 238 -4.96 8.10 -12.59
C GLN A 238 -5.01 9.63 -12.67
N ALA A 239 -4.65 10.33 -11.59
CA ALA A 239 -4.67 11.77 -11.52
C ALA A 239 -3.29 12.37 -11.79
N ASP A 240 -3.24 13.29 -12.75
CA ASP A 240 -2.05 14.06 -13.05
C ASP A 240 -1.62 14.90 -11.84
N THR A 241 -0.31 15.08 -11.70
CA THR A 241 0.25 15.93 -10.65
C THR A 241 0.10 17.40 -11.04
N ASP A 242 -0.36 18.22 -10.10
CA ASP A 242 -0.59 19.66 -10.26
C ASP A 242 0.68 20.52 -10.06
N GLU A 243 1.80 19.90 -9.71
CA GLU A 243 3.08 20.54 -9.45
C GLU A 243 4.27 19.65 -9.83
N VAL A 244 5.46 20.23 -9.86
CA VAL A 244 6.69 19.49 -10.17
C VAL A 244 7.21 18.78 -8.91
N ILE A 245 6.82 17.52 -8.75
CA ILE A 245 7.41 16.64 -7.72
C ILE A 245 8.51 15.77 -8.33
N HIS A 246 9.65 15.73 -7.63
CA HIS A 246 10.68 14.75 -7.89
C HIS A 246 10.62 13.63 -6.85
N VAL A 247 10.76 12.40 -7.32
CA VAL A 247 10.89 11.19 -6.50
C VAL A 247 12.26 10.56 -6.75
N LYS A 248 12.79 9.86 -5.75
CA LYS A 248 14.01 9.07 -5.88
C LYS A 248 13.82 7.64 -5.39
N PHE A 249 14.22 6.70 -6.24
CA PHE A 249 14.30 5.28 -5.97
C PHE A 249 15.73 4.97 -5.56
N LYS A 250 15.94 4.20 -4.49
CA LYS A 250 17.28 3.95 -3.93
C LYS A 250 17.49 2.48 -3.64
N GLY A 251 18.71 2.01 -3.89
CA GLY A 251 19.12 0.63 -3.63
C GLY A 251 18.40 -0.35 -4.54
N GLU A 252 17.92 -1.43 -3.94
CA GLU A 252 17.29 -2.58 -4.58
C GLU A 252 16.09 -2.16 -5.45
N ILE A 253 15.33 -1.14 -5.03
CA ILE A 253 14.19 -0.64 -5.82
C ILE A 253 14.65 0.02 -7.13
N ALA A 254 15.79 0.72 -7.13
CA ALA A 254 16.33 1.34 -8.34
C ALA A 254 16.82 0.27 -9.34
N GLU A 255 17.43 -0.81 -8.85
CA GLU A 255 17.85 -1.95 -9.67
C GLU A 255 16.66 -2.73 -10.21
N LEU A 256 15.58 -2.88 -9.43
CA LEU A 256 14.37 -3.54 -9.93
C LEU A 256 13.67 -2.70 -11.00
N LEU A 257 13.73 -1.37 -10.91
CA LEU A 257 13.17 -0.49 -11.94
C LEU A 257 13.93 -0.63 -13.28
N THR A 258 15.25 -0.84 -13.26
CA THR A 258 16.00 -1.13 -14.51
C THR A 258 15.65 -2.48 -15.11
N LYS A 259 15.17 -3.45 -14.33
CA LYS A 259 14.69 -4.72 -14.86
C LYS A 259 13.32 -4.63 -15.54
N VAL A 260 12.49 -3.65 -15.16
CA VAL A 260 11.17 -3.43 -15.78
C VAL A 260 11.32 -2.96 -17.23
N ASP A 261 12.17 -1.95 -17.45
CA ASP A 261 12.55 -1.48 -18.78
C ASP A 261 14.04 -1.09 -18.79
N PRO A 262 14.92 -2.02 -19.18
CA PRO A 262 16.36 -1.77 -19.23
C PRO A 262 16.75 -0.65 -20.20
N ALA A 263 16.05 -0.52 -21.32
CA ALA A 263 16.36 0.47 -22.35
C ALA A 263 16.08 1.90 -21.86
N LEU A 264 15.00 2.06 -21.09
CA LEU A 264 14.64 3.36 -20.54
C LEU A 264 15.48 3.72 -19.32
N TYR A 265 15.55 2.86 -18.30
CA TYR A 265 16.01 3.26 -16.97
C TYR A 265 17.52 3.15 -16.75
N THR A 266 18.22 2.23 -17.44
CA THR A 266 19.65 1.94 -17.19
C THR A 266 20.53 3.18 -17.31
N LYS A 267 20.24 4.06 -18.30
CA LYS A 267 20.99 5.31 -18.51
C LYS A 267 20.81 6.34 -17.39
N TYR A 268 19.75 6.25 -16.60
CA TYR A 268 19.46 7.20 -15.51
C TYR A 268 19.98 6.75 -14.14
N VAL A 269 20.63 5.59 -14.07
CA VAL A 269 21.24 5.10 -12.83
C VAL A 269 22.40 6.02 -12.43
N ALA A 270 22.30 6.58 -11.22
CA ALA A 270 23.36 7.33 -10.57
C ALA A 270 23.70 6.68 -9.22
N TYR A 271 24.78 7.13 -8.58
CA TYR A 271 25.20 6.57 -7.28
C TYR A 271 25.20 7.63 -6.17
N GLU A 272 24.54 7.34 -5.05
CA GLU A 272 24.69 8.07 -3.79
C GLU A 272 25.51 7.22 -2.82
N GLY A 273 26.83 7.46 -2.77
CA GLY A 273 27.76 6.56 -2.10
C GLY A 273 27.86 5.24 -2.86
N LYS A 274 27.68 4.11 -2.17
CA LYS A 274 27.70 2.77 -2.78
C LYS A 274 26.33 2.29 -3.28
N LYS A 275 25.27 3.11 -3.18
CA LYS A 275 23.90 2.69 -3.52
C LYS A 275 23.45 3.29 -4.85
N PRO A 276 22.87 2.49 -5.77
CA PRO A 276 22.26 3.02 -6.99
C PRO A 276 21.01 3.83 -6.63
N VAL A 277 20.79 4.89 -7.41
CA VAL A 277 19.68 5.82 -7.27
C VAL A 277 19.19 6.23 -8.65
N ILE A 278 17.88 6.19 -8.85
CA ILE A 278 17.21 6.77 -10.01
C ILE A 278 16.34 7.92 -9.52
N TYR A 279 16.49 9.08 -10.14
CA TYR A 279 15.60 10.21 -9.94
C TYR A 279 14.56 10.23 -11.06
N ALA A 280 13.33 10.59 -10.70
CA ALA A 280 12.25 10.79 -11.66
C ALA A 280 11.39 11.98 -11.25
N GLN A 281 10.78 12.62 -12.23
CA GLN A 281 9.69 13.56 -12.02
C GLN A 281 8.36 12.79 -12.07
N LEU A 282 7.43 13.13 -11.19
CA LEU A 282 6.07 12.59 -11.24
C LEU A 282 5.26 13.31 -12.33
N ASN A 283 4.66 12.52 -13.21
CA ASN A 283 3.62 12.99 -14.13
C ASN A 283 2.24 12.82 -13.47
N LYS A 284 2.09 11.77 -12.66
CA LYS A 284 0.86 11.43 -11.94
C LYS A 284 1.15 11.21 -10.46
N ASN A 285 0.11 11.33 -9.65
CA ASN A 285 0.25 11.20 -8.20
C ASN A 285 0.58 9.77 -7.77
N LEU A 286 1.36 9.66 -6.70
CA LEU A 286 1.67 8.42 -6.01
C LEU A 286 1.05 8.42 -4.62
N TYR A 287 0.78 7.23 -4.10
CA TYR A 287 0.42 7.14 -2.69
C TYR A 287 1.53 7.72 -1.81
N GLY A 288 1.15 8.53 -0.82
CA GLY A 288 2.06 9.19 0.10
C GLY A 288 2.52 10.58 -0.34
N THR A 289 2.19 11.06 -1.55
CA THR A 289 2.24 12.50 -1.83
C THR A 289 1.10 13.20 -1.10
N LEU A 290 1.34 14.38 -0.53
CA LEU A 290 0.32 15.05 0.28
C LEU A 290 -0.92 15.45 -0.52
N GLN A 291 -0.76 15.94 -1.74
CA GLN A 291 -1.88 16.34 -2.58
C GLN A 291 -2.55 15.18 -3.34
N GLY A 292 -1.99 13.96 -3.28
CA GLY A 292 -2.41 12.87 -4.16
C GLY A 292 -3.89 12.53 -4.03
N ALA A 293 -4.43 12.62 -2.81
CA ALA A 293 -5.85 12.44 -2.54
C ALA A 293 -6.70 13.56 -3.16
N LEU A 294 -6.26 14.82 -3.05
CA LEU A 294 -7.00 15.97 -3.57
C LEU A 294 -7.02 15.98 -5.10
N CYS A 295 -5.88 15.71 -5.74
CA CYS A 295 -5.81 15.60 -7.20
C CYS A 295 -6.72 14.46 -7.71
N TRP A 296 -6.76 13.33 -7.00
CA TRP A 296 -7.67 12.24 -7.35
C TRP A 296 -9.13 12.61 -7.17
N TRP A 297 -9.49 13.26 -6.06
CA TRP A 297 -10.86 13.76 -5.86
C TRP A 297 -11.27 14.71 -6.99
N LYS A 298 -10.43 15.70 -7.35
CA LYS A 298 -10.72 16.64 -8.46
C LYS A 298 -10.91 15.93 -9.79
N ASN A 299 -10.06 14.94 -10.10
CA ASN A 299 -10.17 14.16 -11.34
C ASN A 299 -11.47 13.35 -11.36
N LEU A 300 -11.76 12.61 -10.30
CA LEU A 300 -12.96 11.78 -10.22
C LEU A 300 -14.24 12.62 -10.20
N SER A 301 -14.29 13.70 -9.42
CA SER A 301 -15.46 14.57 -9.35
C SER A 301 -15.70 15.31 -10.66
N GLY A 302 -14.64 15.80 -11.32
CA GLY A 302 -14.72 16.37 -12.67
C GLY A 302 -15.26 15.35 -13.68
N PHE A 303 -14.75 14.12 -13.69
CA PHE A 303 -15.29 13.07 -14.57
C PHE A 303 -16.78 12.78 -14.31
N LEU A 304 -17.19 12.68 -13.05
CA LEU A 304 -18.58 12.41 -12.69
C LEU A 304 -19.52 13.57 -13.07
N VAL A 305 -19.11 14.81 -12.82
CA VAL A 305 -19.96 15.99 -13.03
C VAL A 305 -19.90 16.48 -14.48
N ASP A 306 -18.71 16.65 -15.04
CA ASP A 306 -18.50 17.30 -16.33
C ASP A 306 -18.72 16.32 -17.50
N GLU A 307 -18.28 15.06 -17.38
CA GLU A 307 -18.40 14.07 -18.46
C GLU A 307 -19.65 13.19 -18.33
N LEU A 308 -19.99 12.78 -17.10
CA LEU A 308 -21.14 11.92 -16.85
C LEU A 308 -22.39 12.69 -16.40
N GLU A 309 -22.34 14.02 -16.30
CA GLU A 309 -23.46 14.91 -15.98
C GLU A 309 -24.20 14.51 -14.69
N TYR A 310 -23.44 14.08 -13.67
CA TYR A 310 -23.98 13.98 -12.32
C TYR A 310 -24.03 15.36 -11.66
N GLU A 311 -24.97 15.55 -10.75
CA GLU A 311 -25.08 16.77 -9.95
C GLU A 311 -24.51 16.52 -8.55
N ALA A 312 -23.56 17.37 -8.12
CA ALA A 312 -23.05 17.32 -6.76
C ALA A 312 -24.13 17.70 -5.75
N ASN A 313 -24.24 16.95 -4.65
CA ASN A 313 -25.22 17.22 -3.61
C ASN A 313 -24.85 18.52 -2.87
N PRO A 314 -25.78 19.47 -2.69
CA PRO A 314 -25.51 20.76 -2.05
C PRO A 314 -25.10 20.64 -0.57
N TYR A 315 -25.43 19.53 0.10
CA TYR A 315 -25.08 19.28 1.49
C TYR A 315 -23.74 18.55 1.66
N ASP A 316 -23.30 17.79 0.64
CA ASP A 316 -22.06 17.02 0.66
C ASP A 316 -21.52 16.83 -0.76
N SER A 317 -20.44 17.54 -1.10
CA SER A 317 -19.83 17.50 -2.43
C SER A 317 -19.18 16.16 -2.78
N CYS A 318 -19.02 15.24 -1.84
CA CYS A 318 -18.54 13.87 -2.10
C CYS A 318 -19.66 12.90 -2.48
N VAL A 319 -20.92 13.36 -2.48
CA VAL A 319 -22.08 12.63 -2.96
C VAL A 319 -22.60 13.30 -4.22
N VAL A 320 -22.65 12.58 -5.32
CA VAL A 320 -23.22 13.05 -6.58
C VAL A 320 -24.46 12.24 -6.95
N ASN A 321 -25.41 12.84 -7.65
CA ASN A 321 -26.68 12.22 -8.01
C ASN A 321 -26.97 12.40 -9.49
N LYS A 322 -27.52 11.37 -10.13
CA LYS A 322 -28.08 11.48 -11.49
C LYS A 322 -29.41 10.75 -11.58
N MET A 323 -30.34 11.30 -12.34
CA MET A 323 -31.58 10.62 -12.72
C MET A 323 -31.36 9.85 -14.03
N ILE A 324 -31.54 8.53 -13.99
CA ILE A 324 -31.47 7.68 -15.20
C ILE A 324 -32.76 6.87 -15.28
N ASN A 325 -33.51 7.04 -16.37
CA ASN A 325 -34.81 6.36 -16.60
C ASN A 325 -35.80 6.53 -15.44
N GLY A 326 -35.88 7.74 -14.87
CA GLY A 326 -36.77 8.05 -13.74
C GLY A 326 -36.32 7.47 -12.39
N LYS A 327 -35.12 6.87 -12.31
CA LYS A 327 -34.54 6.35 -11.07
C LYS A 327 -33.32 7.17 -10.66
N GLN A 328 -33.25 7.49 -9.37
CA GLN A 328 -32.09 8.16 -8.79
C GLN A 328 -30.93 7.17 -8.66
N ILE A 329 -29.75 7.59 -9.09
CA ILE A 329 -28.49 6.86 -8.93
C ILE A 329 -27.52 7.77 -8.17
N PRO A 330 -27.38 7.60 -6.85
CA PRO A 330 -26.35 8.28 -6.07
C PRO A 330 -25.00 7.57 -6.19
N ILE A 331 -23.91 8.34 -6.20
CA ILE A 331 -22.53 7.85 -6.05
C ILE A 331 -21.88 8.63 -4.91
N GLY A 332 -21.34 7.91 -3.93
CA GLY A 332 -20.55 8.47 -2.84
C GLY A 332 -19.10 8.05 -2.92
N GLN A 333 -18.17 8.99 -2.77
CA GLN A 333 -16.74 8.70 -2.63
C GLN A 333 -16.37 8.49 -1.16
N ILE A 334 -15.91 7.28 -0.83
CA ILE A 334 -15.48 6.87 0.52
C ILE A 334 -13.97 6.95 0.67
#